data_AF-A0A2V6M2H6-F1
#
_entry.id   AF-A0A2V6M2H6-F1
#
_cell.length_a   1.000
_cell.length_b   1.000
_cell.length_c   1.000
_cell.angle_alpha   90.00
_cell.angle_beta   90.00
_cell.angle_gamma   90.00
#
_symmetry.space_group_name_H-M   'P 1'
#
loop_
_entity.id
_entity.type
_entity.pdbx_description
1 polymer ?
#
loop_
_entity_poly.entity_id
_entity_poly.type
_entity_poly.pdbx_seq_one_letter_code
_entity_poly.pdbx_strand_id
1 'polypeptide(L)'
;MKIRSNSQSCTASALVAVIITITILALLASSLVVNVNNRRMTVSQASAWQEALAAAEAGLHQGIAQLEQGLAQNSLPLAGAVPITTWPSPSPTWSSPSASLNHGGEGSSSSTYQYDMTLNKKTINGFDKPYYCIVSTGTVVLPGGKSLSMDSADAVLRKLNLQPATRTATRRIEAWLKPVYTTQGPLKTDQPINLNNHNIFVDSFNSTDPTRSVNGLPDARDSNGHLLTNIGQFDAPNFNVPLSANIATNSPFANIGNASVYGDVLTNGGATDGNGATVTNISNVKGEIINDYYEPLEPIYAPQWSNATVSGSVNNSKTYTGGTATSPARYQVGTVANIGNIRLSGGKQVTFDFGTTKGSPDRTKNYIELYVTGDFTTRGSGSTDGSVVIVNGVNVKIYVAGNLNFSG
;
A
#
# COMPACT_ATOMS: atom_id res chain seq x y z
N MET A 1 15.41 -98.77 61.28
CA MET A 1 14.65 -97.51 61.09
C MET A 1 15.49 -96.60 60.19
N LYS A 2 15.14 -96.49 58.90
CA LYS A 2 15.95 -95.80 57.87
C LYS A 2 15.19 -94.53 57.48
N ILE A 3 15.64 -93.37 57.96
CA ILE A 3 15.05 -92.07 57.62
C ILE A 3 15.56 -91.70 56.22
N ARG A 4 14.64 -91.56 55.26
CA ARG A 4 14.92 -91.01 53.92
C ARG A 4 14.86 -89.49 54.01
N SER A 5 15.95 -88.82 53.66
CA SER A 5 15.96 -87.37 53.41
C SER A 5 15.44 -87.08 52.01
N ASN A 6 14.33 -86.35 51.89
CA ASN A 6 13.82 -85.85 50.62
C ASN A 6 14.64 -84.63 50.19
N SER A 7 15.41 -84.76 49.11
CA SER A 7 16.04 -83.64 48.42
C SER A 7 15.02 -82.96 47.51
N GLN A 8 14.25 -82.01 48.06
CA GLN A 8 13.58 -80.97 47.25
C GLN A 8 14.52 -79.76 47.21
N SER A 9 15.34 -79.62 46.18
CA SER A 9 16.15 -78.40 46.00
C SER A 9 16.55 -78.23 44.54
N CYS A 10 15.93 -77.24 43.86
CA CYS A 10 16.53 -76.33 42.86
C CYS A 10 15.52 -75.74 41.84
N THR A 11 14.35 -76.35 41.62
CA THR A 11 13.38 -75.87 40.59
C THR A 11 12.47 -74.73 41.06
N ALA A 12 12.12 -74.67 42.35
CA ALA A 12 11.31 -73.56 42.90
C ALA A 12 12.06 -72.20 42.89
N SER A 13 13.39 -72.22 42.97
CA SER A 13 14.22 -71.01 42.97
C SER A 13 14.25 -70.30 41.60
N ALA A 14 14.19 -71.06 40.49
CA ALA A 14 14.25 -70.51 39.15
C ALA A 14 12.94 -69.81 38.75
N LEU A 15 11.79 -70.40 39.08
CA LEU A 15 10.49 -69.81 38.78
C LEU A 15 10.26 -68.49 39.54
N VAL A 16 10.60 -68.46 40.83
CA VAL A 16 10.50 -67.25 41.66
C VAL A 16 11.41 -66.15 41.12
N ALA A 17 12.64 -66.48 40.70
CA ALA A 17 13.54 -65.53 40.08
C ALA A 17 12.96 -64.94 38.77
N VAL A 18 12.33 -65.75 37.93
CA VAL A 18 11.68 -65.29 36.68
C VAL A 18 10.48 -64.39 36.95
N ILE A 19 9.65 -64.71 37.95
CA ILE A 19 8.51 -63.85 38.31
C ILE A 19 9.01 -62.48 38.80
N ILE A 20 10.03 -62.46 39.67
CA ILE A 20 10.62 -61.22 40.17
C ILE A 20 11.21 -60.38 39.02
N THR A 21 11.94 -60.99 38.09
CA THR A 21 12.52 -60.26 36.95
C THR A 21 11.45 -59.70 36.01
N ILE A 22 10.40 -60.46 35.70
CA ILE A 22 9.25 -59.97 34.92
C ILE A 22 8.57 -58.80 35.63
N THR A 23 8.42 -58.87 36.95
CA THR A 23 7.78 -57.80 37.73
C THR A 23 8.62 -56.52 37.69
N ILE A 24 9.94 -56.63 37.84
CA ILE A 24 10.87 -55.49 37.76
C ILE A 24 10.85 -54.90 36.34
N LEU A 25 10.91 -55.73 35.30
CA LEU A 25 10.83 -55.29 33.90
C LEU A 25 9.51 -54.59 33.59
N ALA A 26 8.38 -55.10 34.09
CA ALA A 26 7.07 -54.49 33.91
C ALA A 26 6.97 -53.13 34.62
N LEU A 27 7.53 -52.99 35.83
CA LEU A 27 7.60 -51.71 36.55
C LEU A 27 8.48 -50.69 35.83
N LEU A 28 9.64 -51.12 35.32
CA LEU A 28 10.53 -50.27 34.53
C LEU A 28 9.88 -49.84 33.22
N ALA A 29 9.24 -50.76 32.50
CA ALA A 29 8.52 -50.46 31.26
C ALA A 29 7.33 -49.52 31.49
N SER A 30 6.56 -49.73 32.57
CA SER A 30 5.46 -48.84 32.95
C SER A 30 5.97 -47.42 33.26
N SER A 31 7.03 -47.30 34.05
CA SER A 31 7.65 -46.01 34.37
C SER A 31 8.17 -45.29 33.12
N LEU A 32 8.83 -46.02 32.21
CA LEU A 32 9.31 -45.48 30.94
C LEU A 32 8.15 -44.98 30.07
N VAL A 33 7.09 -45.76 29.91
CA VAL A 33 5.92 -45.38 29.11
C VAL A 33 5.25 -44.12 29.67
N VAL A 34 5.08 -44.02 30.99
CA VAL A 34 4.50 -42.82 31.62
C VAL A 34 5.38 -41.59 31.35
N ASN A 35 6.70 -41.70 31.54
CA ASN A 35 7.63 -40.58 31.33
C ASN A 35 7.70 -40.13 29.86
N VAL A 36 7.76 -41.09 28.92
CA VAL A 36 7.81 -40.79 27.48
C VAL A 36 6.49 -40.18 27.01
N ASN A 37 5.36 -40.71 27.47
CA ASN A 37 4.05 -40.19 27.08
C ASN A 37 3.84 -38.76 27.60
N ASN A 38 4.25 -38.48 28.85
CA ASN A 38 4.20 -37.13 29.40
C ASN A 38 5.05 -36.15 28.60
N ARG A 39 6.30 -36.52 28.30
CA ARG A 39 7.19 -35.66 27.50
C ARG A 39 6.65 -35.42 26.09
N ARG A 40 6.12 -36.45 25.43
CA ARG A 40 5.48 -36.33 24.11
C ARG A 40 4.28 -35.38 24.15
N MET A 41 3.45 -35.44 25.18
CA MET A 41 2.29 -34.56 25.33
C MET A 41 2.68 -33.10 25.55
N THR A 42 3.70 -32.83 26.37
CA THR A 42 4.20 -31.46 26.55
C THR A 42 4.74 -30.88 25.26
N VAL A 43 5.51 -31.66 24.49
CA VAL A 43 6.04 -31.23 23.19
C VAL A 43 4.91 -30.99 22.18
N SER A 44 3.94 -31.91 22.11
CA SER A 44 2.76 -31.79 21.24
C SER A 44 1.93 -30.54 21.55
N GLN A 45 1.71 -30.22 22.83
CA GLN A 45 1.01 -29.00 23.25
C GLN A 45 1.80 -27.73 22.91
N ALA A 46 3.12 -27.74 23.16
CA ALA A 46 3.97 -26.60 22.84
C ALA A 46 4.01 -26.32 21.34
N SER A 47 4.05 -27.36 20.52
CA SER A 47 4.06 -27.21 19.07
C SER A 47 2.71 -26.76 18.53
N ALA A 48 1.59 -27.36 18.94
CA ALA A 48 0.25 -26.89 18.56
C ALA A 48 -0.01 -25.43 18.98
N TRP A 49 0.61 -24.98 20.08
CA TRP A 49 0.55 -23.59 20.53
C TRP A 49 1.34 -22.61 19.63
N GLN A 50 2.48 -23.05 19.07
CA GLN A 50 3.22 -22.29 18.05
C GLN A 50 2.51 -22.32 16.71
N GLU A 51 1.94 -23.46 16.35
CA GLU A 51 1.20 -23.60 15.10
C GLU A 51 -0.06 -22.75 15.09
N ALA A 52 -0.77 -22.64 16.22
CA ALA A 52 -1.90 -21.72 16.36
C ALA A 52 -1.49 -20.26 16.14
N LEU A 53 -0.26 -19.88 16.52
CA LEU A 53 0.26 -18.54 16.26
C LEU A 53 0.49 -18.35 14.75
N ALA A 54 1.17 -19.30 14.10
CA ALA A 54 1.40 -19.25 12.66
C ALA A 54 0.09 -19.20 11.85
N ALA A 55 -0.93 -19.94 12.29
CA ALA A 55 -2.27 -19.88 11.69
C ALA A 55 -2.91 -18.50 11.87
N ALA A 56 -2.78 -17.87 13.04
CA ALA A 56 -3.26 -16.51 13.28
C ALA A 56 -2.49 -15.46 12.45
N GLU A 57 -1.18 -15.62 12.27
CA GLU A 57 -0.38 -14.75 11.41
C GLU A 57 -0.79 -14.87 9.93
N ALA A 58 -1.05 -16.09 9.45
CA ALA A 58 -1.55 -16.32 8.10
C ALA A 58 -2.92 -15.65 7.88
N GLY A 59 -3.84 -15.76 8.84
CA GLY A 59 -5.12 -15.07 8.78
C GLY A 59 -5.00 -13.55 8.82
N LEU A 60 -4.06 -13.02 9.61
CA LEU A 60 -3.73 -11.59 9.60
C LEU A 60 -3.21 -11.14 8.23
N HIS A 61 -2.25 -11.86 7.65
CA HIS A 61 -1.69 -11.53 6.33
C HIS A 61 -2.78 -11.55 5.24
N GLN A 62 -3.67 -12.53 5.28
CA GLN A 62 -4.80 -12.58 4.35
C GLN A 62 -5.74 -11.39 4.53
N GLY A 63 -6.02 -10.99 5.77
CA GLY A 63 -6.83 -9.80 6.03
C GLY A 63 -6.20 -8.51 5.52
N ILE A 64 -4.87 -8.36 5.69
CA ILE A 64 -4.14 -7.21 5.15
C ILE A 64 -4.21 -7.21 3.62
N ALA A 65 -3.97 -8.34 2.96
CA ALA A 65 -4.03 -8.42 1.50
C ALA A 65 -5.43 -8.09 0.95
N GLN A 66 -6.50 -8.54 1.61
CA GLN A 66 -7.88 -8.19 1.23
C GLN A 66 -8.19 -6.71 1.46
N LEU A 67 -7.66 -6.12 2.54
CA LEU A 67 -7.74 -4.68 2.78
C LEU A 67 -7.06 -3.88 1.67
N GLU A 68 -5.82 -4.25 1.31
CA GLU A 68 -5.05 -3.60 0.24
C GLU A 68 -5.75 -3.68 -1.11
N GLN A 69 -6.19 -4.86 -1.52
CA GLN A 69 -6.94 -5.05 -2.77
C GLN A 69 -8.22 -4.21 -2.78
N GLY A 70 -8.92 -4.18 -1.65
CA GLY A 70 -10.14 -3.41 -1.49
C GLY A 70 -9.97 -1.91 -1.58
N LEU A 71 -8.90 -1.39 -0.97
CA LEU A 71 -8.53 0.02 -1.06
C LEU A 71 -8.11 0.40 -2.49
N ALA A 72 -7.31 -0.44 -3.16
CA ALA A 72 -6.83 -0.17 -4.52
C ALA A 72 -7.97 -0.11 -5.55
N GLN A 73 -9.02 -0.91 -5.38
CA GLN A 73 -10.16 -0.95 -6.29
C GLN A 73 -11.28 0.03 -5.90
N ASN A 74 -11.11 0.81 -4.82
CA ASN A 74 -12.17 1.57 -4.16
C ASN A 74 -13.43 0.69 -3.89
N SER A 75 -13.19 -0.60 -3.68
CA SER A 75 -14.21 -1.63 -3.51
C SER A 75 -13.65 -2.67 -2.56
N LEU A 76 -13.73 -2.40 -1.26
CA LEU A 76 -13.43 -3.41 -0.24
C LEU A 76 -14.22 -4.70 -0.56
N PRO A 77 -13.58 -5.88 -0.55
CA PRO A 77 -14.07 -7.03 -1.28
C PRO A 77 -15.48 -7.45 -0.85
N LEU A 78 -16.37 -7.43 -1.86
CA LEU A 78 -17.69 -8.05 -1.85
C LEU A 78 -17.55 -9.55 -1.59
N ALA A 79 -17.93 -10.01 -0.40
CA ALA A 79 -18.46 -11.37 -0.27
C ALA A 79 -19.94 -11.33 -0.66
N GLY A 80 -20.25 -11.35 -1.96
CA GLY A 80 -21.61 -11.45 -2.50
C GLY A 80 -22.03 -10.28 -3.37
N ALA A 81 -22.73 -10.59 -4.47
CA ALA A 81 -22.98 -9.75 -5.65
C ALA A 81 -23.89 -8.51 -5.47
N VAL A 82 -23.61 -7.61 -4.53
CA VAL A 82 -24.31 -6.32 -4.46
C VAL A 82 -23.32 -5.18 -4.13
N PRO A 83 -23.15 -4.19 -5.02
CA PRO A 83 -22.41 -2.96 -4.73
C PRO A 83 -23.05 -2.23 -3.55
N ILE A 84 -22.26 -1.90 -2.52
CA ILE A 84 -22.71 -1.05 -1.42
C ILE A 84 -22.87 0.38 -1.95
N THR A 85 -24.12 0.83 -2.11
CA THR A 85 -24.46 2.20 -2.51
C THR A 85 -24.54 3.17 -1.32
N THR A 86 -24.50 2.66 -0.08
CA THR A 86 -24.49 3.46 1.15
C THR A 86 -23.85 2.70 2.30
N TRP A 87 -22.87 3.32 2.97
CA TRP A 87 -22.23 2.82 4.19
C TRP A 87 -23.19 2.99 5.39
N PRO A 88 -23.79 1.93 5.96
CA PRO A 88 -24.61 2.07 7.16
C PRO A 88 -23.71 2.08 8.41
N SER A 89 -24.01 2.98 9.34
CA SER A 89 -23.54 2.92 10.72
C SER A 89 -24.28 1.78 11.47
N PRO A 90 -23.67 1.06 12.42
CA PRO A 90 -22.33 1.25 12.99
C PRO A 90 -21.22 0.57 12.17
N SER A 91 -19.99 1.03 12.36
CA SER A 91 -18.74 0.53 11.77
C SER A 91 -18.82 -0.90 11.21
N PRO A 92 -18.75 -1.08 9.88
CA PRO A 92 -18.90 -2.40 9.29
C PRO A 92 -17.81 -3.32 9.83
N THR A 93 -18.25 -4.45 10.37
CA THR A 93 -17.39 -5.57 10.77
C THR A 93 -17.51 -6.63 9.68
N TRP A 94 -16.39 -7.05 9.14
CA TRP A 94 -16.29 -8.08 8.11
C TRP A 94 -15.62 -9.31 8.71
N SER A 95 -16.11 -10.51 8.41
CA SER A 95 -15.54 -11.78 8.92
C SER A 95 -15.26 -12.72 7.76
N SER A 96 -14.03 -13.27 7.68
CA SER A 96 -13.73 -14.33 6.72
C SER A 96 -14.38 -15.65 7.16
N PRO A 97 -14.88 -16.48 6.23
CA PRO A 97 -15.10 -17.88 6.55
C PRO A 97 -13.78 -18.52 7.00
N SER A 98 -13.87 -19.49 7.92
CA SER A 98 -12.71 -20.22 8.41
C SER A 98 -12.02 -20.94 7.25
N ALA A 99 -10.73 -20.69 7.07
CA ALA A 99 -9.92 -21.35 6.04
C ALA A 99 -8.89 -22.27 6.71
N SER A 100 -8.63 -23.41 6.07
CA SER A 100 -7.72 -24.43 6.58
C SER A 100 -6.34 -24.32 5.94
N LEU A 101 -5.30 -24.32 6.76
CA LEU A 101 -3.91 -24.52 6.37
C LEU A 101 -3.59 -26.00 6.47
N ASN A 102 -3.17 -26.59 5.35
CA ASN A 102 -2.74 -27.98 5.33
C ASN A 102 -1.33 -28.06 5.90
N HIS A 103 -1.13 -28.94 6.88
CA HIS A 103 0.18 -29.23 7.45
C HIS A 103 0.31 -30.73 7.68
N GLY A 104 1.55 -31.21 7.73
CA GLY A 104 1.87 -32.60 8.02
C GLY A 104 2.72 -32.69 9.28
N GLY A 105 2.23 -33.38 10.31
CA GLY A 105 2.99 -33.61 11.54
C GLY A 105 2.12 -33.70 12.77
N GLU A 106 2.69 -34.32 13.82
CA GLU A 106 2.24 -34.27 15.22
C GLU A 106 0.84 -34.83 15.55
N GLY A 107 -0.02 -35.13 14.59
CA GLY A 107 -1.33 -35.76 14.77
C GLY A 107 -2.53 -34.86 14.51
N SER A 108 -2.31 -33.70 13.85
CA SER A 108 -3.33 -32.92 13.15
C SER A 108 -2.92 -32.77 11.68
N SER A 109 -3.89 -32.69 10.78
CA SER A 109 -3.67 -32.48 9.34
C SER A 109 -4.12 -31.10 8.86
N SER A 110 -4.72 -30.31 9.75
CA SER A 110 -5.24 -28.99 9.42
C SER A 110 -5.20 -28.06 10.62
N SER A 111 -4.69 -26.85 10.41
CA SER A 111 -4.92 -25.69 11.26
C SER A 111 -5.93 -24.79 10.59
N THR A 112 -6.75 -24.06 11.35
CA THR A 112 -7.73 -23.13 10.81
C THR A 112 -7.45 -21.72 11.26
N TYR A 113 -7.76 -20.74 10.42
CA TYR A 113 -7.79 -19.36 10.83
C TYR A 113 -9.12 -18.72 10.45
N GLN A 114 -9.52 -17.74 11.26
CA GLN A 114 -10.59 -16.80 10.98
C GLN A 114 -10.04 -15.41 11.24
N TYR A 115 -10.51 -14.40 10.51
CA TYR A 115 -10.21 -13.03 10.86
C TYR A 115 -11.42 -12.14 10.66
N ASP A 116 -11.51 -11.14 11.53
CA ASP A 116 -12.52 -10.09 11.49
C ASP A 116 -11.82 -8.75 11.24
N MET A 117 -12.41 -7.90 10.40
CA MET A 117 -11.93 -6.58 10.06
C MET A 117 -12.98 -5.54 10.43
N THR A 118 -12.59 -4.51 11.16
CA THR A 118 -13.47 -3.42 11.58
C THR A 118 -12.93 -2.07 11.10
N LEU A 119 -13.78 -1.28 10.46
CA LEU A 119 -13.47 0.12 10.14
C LEU A 119 -13.78 1.03 11.34
N ASN A 120 -12.75 1.63 11.90
CA ASN A 120 -12.84 2.69 12.90
C ASN A 120 -12.55 4.05 12.24
N LYS A 121 -13.08 5.12 12.84
CA LYS A 121 -12.79 6.50 12.41
C LYS A 121 -12.28 7.28 13.59
N LYS A 122 -11.29 8.13 13.36
CA LYS A 122 -10.83 9.12 14.33
C LYS A 122 -10.87 10.49 13.68
N THR A 123 -11.63 11.40 14.28
CA THR A 123 -11.69 12.79 13.84
C THR A 123 -10.45 13.52 14.36
N ILE A 124 -9.63 14.07 13.46
CA ILE A 124 -8.47 14.89 13.78
C ILE A 124 -8.61 16.21 13.02
N ASN A 125 -8.52 17.35 13.71
CA ASN A 125 -8.68 18.68 13.12
C ASN A 125 -10.00 18.89 12.34
N GLY A 126 -11.07 18.21 12.74
CA GLY A 126 -12.37 18.26 12.04
C GLY A 126 -12.53 17.27 10.88
N PHE A 127 -11.54 16.40 10.65
CA PHE A 127 -11.55 15.43 9.55
C PHE A 127 -11.55 13.99 10.05
N ASP A 128 -12.45 13.15 9.52
CA ASP A 128 -12.52 11.73 9.84
C ASP A 128 -11.44 10.94 9.10
N LYS A 129 -10.48 10.39 9.86
CA LYS A 129 -9.45 9.48 9.32
C LYS A 129 -9.83 8.01 9.60
N PRO A 130 -9.94 7.13 8.57
CA PRO A 130 -10.15 5.70 8.77
C PRO A 130 -8.95 4.98 9.40
N TYR A 131 -9.24 4.04 10.28
CA TYR A 131 -8.33 3.06 10.86
C TYR A 131 -8.97 1.67 10.74
N TYR A 132 -8.22 0.67 10.33
CA TYR A 132 -8.71 -0.71 10.22
C TYR A 132 -8.14 -1.55 11.35
N CYS A 133 -9.00 -2.21 12.11
CA CYS A 133 -8.60 -3.21 13.09
C CYS A 133 -8.83 -4.59 12.47
N ILE A 134 -7.78 -5.39 12.34
CA ILE A 134 -7.87 -6.79 11.92
C ILE A 134 -7.56 -7.66 13.12
N VAL A 135 -8.51 -8.51 13.47
CA VAL A 135 -8.39 -9.50 14.52
C VAL A 135 -8.36 -10.87 13.87
N SER A 136 -7.23 -11.58 13.93
CA SER A 136 -7.14 -12.96 13.45
C SER A 136 -7.05 -13.95 14.60
N THR A 137 -7.81 -15.04 14.49
CA THR A 137 -7.83 -16.16 15.42
C THR A 137 -7.39 -17.43 14.70
N GLY A 138 -6.23 -17.97 15.09
CA GLY A 138 -5.70 -19.25 14.61
C GLY A 138 -6.04 -20.37 15.60
N THR A 139 -6.51 -21.50 15.10
CA THR A 139 -6.93 -22.67 15.89
C THR A 139 -6.31 -23.94 15.34
N VAL A 140 -5.72 -24.75 16.23
CA VAL A 140 -5.10 -26.04 15.89
C VAL A 140 -5.64 -27.11 16.81
N VAL A 141 -5.91 -28.29 16.28
CA VAL A 141 -6.33 -29.44 17.08
C VAL A 141 -5.12 -29.99 17.83
N LEU A 142 -5.24 -30.14 19.16
CA LEU A 142 -4.22 -30.75 20.00
C LEU A 142 -4.14 -32.25 19.71
N PRO A 143 -2.97 -32.78 19.32
CA PRO A 143 -2.80 -34.20 19.14
C PRO A 143 -2.76 -34.96 20.47
N GLY A 144 -3.59 -35.99 20.61
CA GLY A 144 -3.50 -36.98 21.70
C GLY A 144 -4.77 -37.19 22.53
N GLY A 145 -4.78 -38.27 23.32
CA GLY A 145 -5.88 -38.67 24.20
C GLY A 145 -5.93 -37.93 25.56
N LYS A 146 -6.91 -38.30 26.40
CA LYS A 146 -7.33 -37.60 27.64
C LYS A 146 -6.26 -37.41 28.76
N SER A 147 -5.01 -37.86 28.63
CA SER A 147 -4.12 -38.00 29.80
C SER A 147 -3.71 -36.67 30.45
N LEU A 148 -3.53 -36.77 31.76
CA LEU A 148 -3.49 -35.70 32.75
C LEU A 148 -2.16 -34.94 32.67
N SER A 149 -2.24 -33.61 32.77
CA SER A 149 -1.09 -32.79 33.16
C SER A 149 -0.52 -33.29 34.50
N MET A 150 0.79 -33.11 34.72
CA MET A 150 1.40 -33.37 36.04
C MET A 150 0.92 -32.37 37.10
N ASP A 151 0.29 -31.28 36.66
CA ASP A 151 -0.41 -30.38 37.57
C ASP A 151 -1.73 -31.03 38.02
N SER A 152 -1.79 -31.34 39.32
CA SER A 152 -2.97 -31.87 39.98
C SER A 152 -4.20 -30.97 39.81
N ALA A 153 -4.03 -29.65 39.69
CA ALA A 153 -5.14 -28.72 39.49
C ALA A 153 -5.73 -28.85 38.07
N ASP A 154 -4.88 -28.88 37.06
CA ASP A 154 -5.26 -29.05 35.65
C ASP A 154 -5.85 -30.45 35.38
N ALA A 155 -5.33 -31.47 36.07
CA ALA A 155 -5.88 -32.83 36.05
C ALA A 155 -7.34 -32.90 36.58
N VAL A 156 -7.69 -32.11 37.59
CA VAL A 156 -9.05 -32.05 38.16
C VAL A 156 -9.99 -31.28 37.24
N LEU A 157 -9.55 -30.14 36.70
CA LEU A 157 -10.34 -29.33 35.76
C LEU A 157 -10.65 -30.10 34.46
N ARG A 158 -9.69 -30.88 33.94
CA ARG A 158 -9.88 -31.70 32.74
C ARG A 158 -10.74 -32.96 32.96
N LYS A 159 -10.89 -33.43 34.21
CA LYS A 159 -11.81 -34.52 34.59
C LYS A 159 -13.26 -34.05 34.71
N LEU A 160 -13.49 -32.78 35.01
CA LEU A 160 -14.83 -32.18 35.07
C LEU A 160 -15.45 -31.92 33.69
N ASN A 161 -14.68 -32.06 32.61
CA ASN A 161 -15.17 -31.81 31.25
C ASN A 161 -15.97 -33.03 30.73
N LEU A 162 -17.30 -32.95 30.84
CA LEU A 162 -18.25 -34.03 30.55
C LEU A 162 -18.59 -34.20 29.05
N GLN A 163 -18.05 -33.38 28.15
CA GLN A 163 -18.24 -33.53 26.71
C GLN A 163 -16.95 -33.97 26.00
N PRO A 164 -17.03 -34.80 24.94
CA PRO A 164 -15.90 -35.04 24.04
C PRO A 164 -15.61 -33.75 23.25
N ALA A 165 -14.93 -32.80 23.87
CA ALA A 165 -14.46 -31.61 23.21
C ALA A 165 -13.18 -31.95 22.43
N THR A 166 -13.19 -31.68 21.12
CA THR A 166 -11.95 -31.57 20.33
C THR A 166 -11.08 -30.55 21.01
N ARG A 167 -9.96 -30.99 21.60
CA ARG A 167 -9.05 -30.09 22.30
C ARG A 167 -8.34 -29.26 21.26
N THR A 168 -8.38 -27.94 21.41
CA THR A 168 -7.72 -27.03 20.48
C THR A 168 -6.77 -26.11 21.23
N ALA A 169 -5.70 -25.70 20.56
CA ALA A 169 -4.91 -24.54 20.92
C ALA A 169 -5.40 -23.37 20.05
N THR A 170 -5.68 -22.23 20.67
CA THR A 170 -6.17 -21.04 19.97
C THR A 170 -5.31 -19.84 20.33
N ARG A 171 -4.91 -19.08 19.31
CA ARG A 171 -4.16 -17.82 19.43
C ARG A 171 -4.94 -16.73 18.71
N ARG A 172 -4.89 -15.52 19.26
CA ARG A 172 -5.51 -14.33 18.68
C ARG A 172 -4.48 -13.23 18.53
N ILE A 173 -4.43 -12.63 17.34
CA ILE A 173 -3.57 -11.49 16.99
C ILE A 173 -4.49 -10.34 16.61
N GLU A 174 -4.13 -9.14 17.05
CA GLU A 174 -4.83 -7.90 16.71
C GLU A 174 -3.82 -6.94 16.06
N ALA A 175 -4.18 -6.42 14.90
CA ALA A 175 -3.38 -5.46 14.16
C ALA A 175 -4.21 -4.22 13.85
N TRP A 176 -3.61 -3.05 14.08
CA TRP A 176 -4.19 -1.75 13.75
C TRP A 176 -3.47 -1.17 12.55
N LEU A 177 -4.22 -0.91 11.48
CA LEU A 177 -3.71 -0.49 10.19
C LEU A 177 -4.27 0.89 9.89
N LYS A 178 -3.39 1.80 9.48
CA LYS A 178 -3.74 3.10 8.92
C LYS A 178 -3.48 2.98 7.40
N PRO A 179 -4.46 3.27 6.53
CA PRO A 179 -4.19 3.30 5.11
C PRO A 179 -3.16 4.40 4.83
N VAL A 180 -2.06 4.03 4.19
CA VAL A 180 -1.19 4.99 3.52
C VAL A 180 -1.92 5.35 2.24
N TYR A 181 -2.58 6.51 2.22
CA TYR A 181 -3.40 6.91 1.09
C TYR A 181 -2.55 6.94 -0.18
N THR A 182 -2.99 6.22 -1.22
CA THR A 182 -2.69 6.60 -2.59
C THR A 182 -3.39 7.92 -2.83
N THR A 183 -2.77 9.01 -2.38
CA THR A 183 -3.36 10.33 -2.61
C THR A 183 -3.54 10.44 -4.13
N GLN A 184 -4.68 10.83 -4.68
CA GLN A 184 -4.66 11.45 -6.01
C GLN A 184 -4.10 12.87 -5.84
N GLY A 185 -2.96 12.95 -5.15
CA GLY A 185 -2.29 14.19 -4.84
C GLY A 185 -1.79 14.79 -6.14
N PRO A 186 -1.84 16.13 -6.27
CA PRO A 186 -1.36 16.82 -7.46
C PRO A 186 0.12 16.63 -7.72
N LEU A 187 0.91 16.27 -6.69
CA LEU A 187 2.34 16.06 -6.82
C LEU A 187 2.78 14.81 -6.08
N LYS A 188 3.32 13.84 -6.83
CA LYS A 188 3.98 12.65 -6.31
C LYS A 188 5.36 12.48 -6.90
N THR A 189 6.33 12.13 -6.07
CA THR A 189 7.70 11.88 -6.53
C THR A 189 8.34 10.73 -5.74
N ASP A 190 9.30 10.04 -6.35
CA ASP A 190 10.18 9.14 -5.60
C ASP A 190 11.33 9.91 -4.92
N GLN A 191 11.71 11.04 -5.53
CA GLN A 191 12.87 11.85 -5.19
C GLN A 191 12.48 13.11 -4.38
N PRO A 192 13.41 13.76 -3.66
CA PRO A 192 13.08 14.92 -2.84
C PRO A 192 12.34 16.03 -3.60
N ILE A 193 11.40 16.68 -2.92
CA ILE A 193 10.66 17.82 -3.46
C ILE A 193 11.25 19.12 -2.94
N ASN A 194 11.46 20.09 -3.82
CA ASN A 194 11.94 21.42 -3.45
C ASN A 194 11.14 22.51 -4.16
N LEU A 195 10.38 23.28 -3.38
CA LEU A 195 9.48 24.35 -3.84
C LEU A 195 10.01 25.74 -3.44
N ASN A 196 11.31 25.96 -3.65
CA ASN A 196 12.05 27.14 -3.23
C ASN A 196 11.83 28.42 -4.08
N ASN A 197 10.98 28.38 -5.11
CA ASN A 197 10.69 29.54 -5.95
C ASN A 197 9.39 30.26 -5.54
N HIS A 198 9.29 31.55 -5.85
CA HIS A 198 8.16 32.40 -5.46
C HIS A 198 6.89 32.02 -6.24
N ASN A 199 5.75 31.99 -5.51
CA ASN A 199 4.38 31.80 -6.01
C ASN A 199 4.03 30.39 -6.50
N ILE A 200 4.52 29.34 -5.83
CA ILE A 200 4.06 27.98 -6.06
C ILE A 200 2.77 27.73 -5.27
N PHE A 201 1.72 27.31 -5.96
CA PHE A 201 0.46 26.86 -5.38
C PHE A 201 0.27 25.40 -5.74
N VAL A 202 -0.01 24.57 -4.75
CA VAL A 202 -0.31 23.15 -4.97
C VAL A 202 -1.76 22.89 -4.56
N ASP A 203 -2.56 22.51 -5.55
CA ASP A 203 -4.00 22.26 -5.43
C ASP A 203 -4.40 20.96 -6.16
N SER A 204 -5.55 20.38 -5.83
CA SER A 204 -6.02 19.10 -6.39
C SER A 204 -7.34 19.21 -7.15
N PHE A 205 -7.65 20.38 -7.70
CA PHE A 205 -8.98 20.63 -8.23
C PHE A 205 -9.14 20.12 -9.65
N ASN A 206 -10.32 19.55 -9.92
CA ASN A 206 -10.79 19.30 -11.26
C ASN A 206 -11.17 20.65 -11.90
N SER A 207 -10.37 21.11 -12.85
CA SER A 207 -10.59 22.38 -13.57
C SER A 207 -11.91 22.43 -14.36
N THR A 208 -12.58 21.28 -14.54
CA THR A 208 -13.90 21.17 -15.19
C THR A 208 -15.08 21.35 -14.25
N ASP A 209 -14.88 21.46 -12.92
CA ASP A 209 -15.97 21.68 -11.96
C ASP A 209 -16.34 23.17 -11.91
N PRO A 210 -17.48 23.60 -12.48
CA PRO A 210 -17.85 25.02 -12.53
C PRO A 210 -18.23 25.60 -11.17
N THR A 211 -18.41 24.76 -10.15
CA THR A 211 -18.72 25.18 -8.77
C THR A 211 -17.47 25.45 -7.93
N ARG A 212 -16.29 25.03 -8.42
CA ARG A 212 -15.00 25.12 -7.70
C ARG A 212 -13.86 25.71 -8.54
N SER A 213 -14.03 25.73 -9.86
CA SER A 213 -13.16 26.38 -10.83
C SER A 213 -13.81 27.70 -11.26
N VAL A 214 -13.02 28.74 -11.52
CA VAL A 214 -13.47 30.02 -12.09
C VAL A 214 -13.82 29.89 -13.59
N ASN A 215 -14.60 28.85 -13.92
CA ASN A 215 -15.31 28.58 -15.17
C ASN A 215 -14.62 29.05 -16.47
N GLY A 216 -13.30 28.90 -16.55
CA GLY A 216 -12.48 29.34 -17.68
C GLY A 216 -12.71 30.79 -18.12
N LEU A 217 -13.13 31.69 -17.22
CA LEU A 217 -13.42 33.07 -17.62
C LEU A 217 -12.12 33.75 -18.10
N PRO A 218 -12.14 34.39 -19.29
CA PRO A 218 -10.98 35.09 -19.83
C PRO A 218 -10.58 36.24 -18.90
N ASP A 219 -9.27 36.50 -18.78
CA ASP A 219 -8.63 37.64 -18.08
C ASP A 219 -9.61 38.78 -17.76
N ALA A 220 -10.31 38.68 -16.63
CA ALA A 220 -11.08 39.80 -16.14
C ALA A 220 -10.05 40.79 -15.61
N ARG A 221 -9.65 41.73 -16.46
CA ARG A 221 -8.81 42.87 -16.08
C ARG A 221 -9.72 44.01 -15.66
N ASP A 222 -9.35 44.70 -14.59
CA ASP A 222 -10.00 45.95 -14.25
C ASP A 222 -9.72 46.99 -15.35
N SER A 223 -10.38 48.13 -15.25
CA SER A 223 -10.19 49.27 -16.16
C SER A 223 -8.75 49.81 -16.19
N ASN A 224 -7.88 49.36 -15.29
CA ASN A 224 -6.48 49.72 -15.19
C ASN A 224 -5.53 48.59 -15.67
N GLY A 225 -6.07 47.50 -16.21
CA GLY A 225 -5.28 46.37 -16.74
C GLY A 225 -4.80 45.38 -15.68
N HIS A 226 -5.22 45.54 -14.42
CA HIS A 226 -4.89 44.67 -13.30
C HIS A 226 -5.81 43.45 -13.29
N LEU A 227 -5.29 42.26 -12.99
CA LEU A 227 -6.10 41.05 -12.88
C LEU A 227 -7.07 41.18 -11.69
N LEU A 228 -8.38 41.15 -11.95
CA LEU A 228 -9.44 41.31 -10.93
C LEU A 228 -9.57 40.09 -10.02
N THR A 229 -9.17 38.91 -10.51
CA THR A 229 -9.09 37.67 -9.75
C THR A 229 -7.92 36.87 -10.30
N ASN A 230 -7.16 36.21 -9.41
CA ASN A 230 -6.04 35.38 -9.81
C ASN A 230 -6.57 34.22 -10.69
N ILE A 231 -6.23 34.26 -11.96
CA ILE A 231 -6.72 33.32 -12.98
C ILE A 231 -6.19 31.92 -12.64
N GLY A 232 -7.08 30.94 -12.61
CA GLY A 232 -6.74 29.56 -12.25
C GLY A 232 -6.43 29.36 -10.77
N GLN A 233 -6.55 30.39 -9.92
CA GLN A 233 -6.50 30.22 -8.47
C GLN A 233 -7.88 29.98 -7.89
N PHE A 234 -7.98 28.89 -7.16
CA PHE A 234 -9.08 28.58 -6.26
C PHE A 234 -9.24 29.66 -5.18
N ASP A 235 -10.49 30.04 -4.93
CA ASP A 235 -10.90 30.88 -3.80
C ASP A 235 -10.94 30.04 -2.50
N ALA A 236 -9.73 29.70 -2.02
CA ALA A 236 -9.50 28.79 -0.92
C ALA A 236 -10.18 29.12 0.42
N PRO A 237 -10.39 30.39 0.80
CA PRO A 237 -11.07 30.73 2.04
C PRO A 237 -12.54 30.30 2.10
N ASN A 238 -13.20 30.12 0.95
CA ASN A 238 -14.66 30.03 0.89
C ASN A 238 -15.23 28.60 0.82
N PHE A 239 -14.39 27.57 0.61
CA PHE A 239 -14.88 26.20 0.44
C PHE A 239 -14.18 25.18 1.35
N ASN A 240 -14.94 24.68 2.34
CA ASN A 240 -14.61 23.56 3.23
C ASN A 240 -14.61 22.22 2.44
N VAL A 241 -13.64 22.00 1.55
CA VAL A 241 -13.56 20.80 0.70
C VAL A 241 -12.52 19.81 1.27
N PRO A 242 -12.74 18.49 1.23
CA PRO A 242 -11.74 17.50 1.61
C PRO A 242 -10.44 17.74 0.84
N LEU A 243 -9.36 17.96 1.60
CA LEU A 243 -8.06 18.39 1.10
C LEU A 243 -7.37 17.23 0.35
N SER A 244 -7.56 17.18 -0.98
CA SER A 244 -6.85 16.23 -1.85
C SER A 244 -5.54 16.80 -2.42
N ALA A 245 -5.16 18.03 -2.04
CA ALA A 245 -3.99 18.77 -2.53
C ALA A 245 -2.67 18.32 -1.88
N ASN A 246 -2.54 17.01 -1.74
CA ASN A 246 -1.45 16.39 -1.02
C ASN A 246 -0.19 16.37 -1.89
N ILE A 247 0.94 16.68 -1.24
CA ILE A 247 2.26 16.48 -1.82
C ILE A 247 2.83 15.23 -1.19
N ALA A 248 3.24 14.26 -2.01
CA ALA A 248 3.76 13.02 -1.50
C ALA A 248 5.13 12.70 -2.11
N THR A 249 6.08 12.30 -1.28
CA THR A 249 7.38 11.82 -1.73
C THR A 249 7.85 10.60 -0.95
N ASN A 250 8.39 9.59 -1.65
CA ASN A 250 9.11 8.48 -1.01
C ASN A 250 10.47 8.90 -0.44
N SER A 251 10.87 10.15 -0.69
CA SER A 251 12.06 10.74 -0.11
C SER A 251 11.87 11.02 1.39
N PRO A 252 12.96 10.94 2.18
CA PRO A 252 12.95 11.45 3.55
C PRO A 252 12.72 12.96 3.65
N PHE A 253 12.89 13.71 2.56
CA PHE A 253 12.97 15.16 2.58
C PHE A 253 12.00 15.85 1.62
N ALA A 254 11.30 16.88 2.12
CA ALA A 254 10.57 17.84 1.30
C ALA A 254 10.81 19.28 1.79
N ASN A 255 11.19 20.17 0.89
CA ASN A 255 11.27 21.61 1.17
C ASN A 255 10.09 22.33 0.53
N ILE A 256 9.20 22.86 1.36
CA ILE A 256 8.01 23.60 0.89
C ILE A 256 8.36 25.04 0.49
N GLY A 257 9.51 25.56 0.92
CA GLY A 257 9.93 26.94 0.60
C GLY A 257 8.84 27.96 0.90
N ASN A 258 8.51 28.79 -0.10
CA ASN A 258 7.42 29.77 -0.01
C ASN A 258 6.11 29.28 -0.64
N ALA A 259 6.02 27.99 -0.99
CA ALA A 259 4.83 27.42 -1.63
C ALA A 259 3.64 27.37 -0.66
N SER A 260 2.44 27.60 -1.18
CA SER A 260 1.19 27.38 -0.45
C SER A 260 0.65 25.99 -0.77
N VAL A 261 0.60 25.12 0.24
CA VAL A 261 0.11 23.74 0.12
C VAL A 261 -1.20 23.63 0.87
N TYR A 262 -2.29 23.43 0.15
CA TYR A 262 -3.61 23.36 0.76
C TYR A 262 -3.92 21.96 1.36
N GLY A 263 -3.17 20.92 1.00
CA GLY A 263 -3.31 19.57 1.55
C GLY A 263 -2.21 19.14 2.51
N ASP A 264 -2.10 17.83 2.70
CA ASP A 264 -1.08 17.18 3.53
C ASP A 264 0.27 17.12 2.80
N VAL A 265 1.36 17.09 3.57
CA VAL A 265 2.71 16.81 3.07
C VAL A 265 3.16 15.46 3.60
N LEU A 266 3.35 14.50 2.70
CA LEU A 266 3.70 13.12 3.00
C LEU A 266 5.16 12.83 2.59
N THR A 267 5.94 12.29 3.51
CA THR A 267 7.35 11.92 3.34
C THR A 267 7.61 10.54 3.96
N ASN A 268 8.69 9.86 3.54
CA ASN A 268 9.07 8.54 4.08
C ASN A 268 9.87 8.61 5.39
N GLY A 269 10.03 9.82 5.95
CA GLY A 269 10.79 10.04 7.18
C GLY A 269 12.26 9.62 7.07
N GLY A 270 12.99 9.66 8.18
CA GLY A 270 14.38 9.19 8.27
C GLY A 270 15.43 10.31 8.36
N ALA A 271 15.72 11.01 7.25
CA ALA A 271 16.71 12.09 7.23
C ALA A 271 16.08 13.44 7.58
N THR A 272 16.73 14.17 8.47
CA THR A 272 16.30 15.49 8.92
C THR A 272 17.25 16.56 8.39
N ASP A 273 16.77 17.79 8.22
CA ASP A 273 17.65 18.94 7.98
C ASP A 273 18.58 19.17 9.20
N GLY A 274 19.45 20.19 9.11
CA GLY A 274 20.33 20.56 10.24
C GLY A 274 19.59 20.94 11.53
N ASN A 275 18.27 21.07 11.50
CA ASN A 275 17.39 21.39 12.63
C ASN A 275 16.50 20.21 13.06
N GLY A 276 16.65 19.02 12.50
CA GLY A 276 15.83 17.86 12.89
C GLY A 276 14.48 17.75 12.15
N ALA A 277 14.25 18.52 11.08
CA ALA A 277 12.99 18.49 10.33
C ALA A 277 13.08 17.65 9.04
N THR A 278 12.17 16.71 8.84
CA THR A 278 12.01 15.97 7.56
C THR A 278 11.32 16.82 6.49
N VAL A 279 10.57 17.83 6.91
CA VAL A 279 9.91 18.82 6.05
C VAL A 279 10.25 20.23 6.50
N THR A 280 10.76 21.07 5.60
CA THR A 280 11.17 22.45 5.92
C THR A 280 10.21 23.50 5.34
N ASN A 281 10.14 24.67 5.99
CA ASN A 281 9.33 25.83 5.58
C ASN A 281 7.81 25.55 5.52
N ILE A 282 7.28 24.94 6.57
CA ILE A 282 5.92 24.41 6.64
C ILE A 282 4.82 25.43 6.97
N SER A 283 5.16 26.71 7.17
CA SER A 283 4.22 27.75 7.63
C SER A 283 3.01 27.94 6.69
N ASN A 284 3.17 27.54 5.43
CA ASN A 284 2.17 27.67 4.38
C ASN A 284 1.48 26.35 4.03
N VAL A 285 1.70 25.28 4.82
CA VAL A 285 0.97 24.02 4.73
C VAL A 285 -0.32 24.12 5.55
N LYS A 286 -1.45 23.78 4.93
CA LYS A 286 -2.78 23.82 5.60
C LYS A 286 -3.23 22.45 6.11
N GLY A 287 -2.68 21.37 5.57
CA GLY A 287 -2.90 20.00 6.05
C GLY A 287 -1.89 19.56 7.12
N GLU A 288 -1.81 18.25 7.33
CA GLU A 288 -0.86 17.61 8.23
C GLU A 288 0.46 17.26 7.53
N ILE A 289 1.51 17.15 8.34
CA ILE A 289 2.80 16.60 7.90
C ILE A 289 2.86 15.15 8.37
N ILE A 290 3.05 14.25 7.41
CA ILE A 290 3.07 12.81 7.60
C ILE A 290 4.45 12.31 7.18
N ASN A 291 5.12 11.56 8.06
CA ASN A 291 6.50 11.10 7.85
C ASN A 291 6.63 9.58 7.80
N ASP A 292 5.53 8.87 7.63
CA ASP A 292 5.42 7.41 7.50
C ASP A 292 4.87 6.99 6.13
N TYR A 293 5.13 7.79 5.09
CA TYR A 293 4.60 7.56 3.75
C TYR A 293 5.58 6.83 2.84
N TYR A 294 5.11 5.72 2.25
CA TYR A 294 5.78 5.05 1.15
C TYR A 294 4.72 4.52 0.18
N GLU A 295 4.90 4.80 -1.10
CA GLU A 295 4.06 4.26 -2.17
C GLU A 295 4.96 3.82 -3.34
N PRO A 296 4.92 2.56 -3.77
CA PRO A 296 5.68 2.14 -4.95
C PRO A 296 5.14 2.88 -6.18
N LEU A 297 5.97 3.73 -6.79
CA LEU A 297 5.63 4.43 -8.01
C LEU A 297 5.93 3.54 -9.22
N GLU A 298 4.97 3.43 -10.13
CA GLU A 298 5.17 2.68 -11.37
C GLU A 298 6.29 3.33 -12.20
N PRO A 299 7.28 2.55 -12.71
CA PRO A 299 8.30 3.09 -13.59
C PRO A 299 7.65 3.67 -14.85
N ILE A 300 7.99 4.91 -15.18
CA ILE A 300 7.59 5.53 -16.44
C ILE A 300 8.54 5.04 -17.52
N TYR A 301 8.03 4.21 -18.43
CA TYR A 301 8.80 3.73 -19.57
C TYR A 301 8.74 4.71 -20.74
N ALA A 302 9.84 4.78 -21.51
CA ALA A 302 9.87 5.49 -22.77
C ALA A 302 8.81 4.90 -23.73
N PRO A 303 7.96 5.74 -24.34
CA PRO A 303 6.93 5.26 -25.24
C PRO A 303 7.55 4.53 -26.44
N GLN A 304 6.99 3.37 -26.78
CA GLN A 304 7.39 2.58 -27.95
C GLN A 304 6.37 2.81 -29.06
N TRP A 305 6.69 3.69 -29.99
CA TRP A 305 5.80 4.03 -31.10
C TRP A 305 6.35 3.51 -32.43
N SER A 306 5.55 2.72 -33.16
CA SER A 306 5.90 2.26 -34.51
C SER A 306 5.74 3.36 -35.58
N ASN A 307 4.97 4.42 -35.27
CA ASN A 307 4.53 5.43 -36.23
C ASN A 307 4.81 6.88 -35.79
N ALA A 308 5.88 7.11 -35.03
CA ALA A 308 6.25 8.46 -34.60
C ALA A 308 6.99 9.24 -35.69
N THR A 309 6.67 10.53 -35.83
CA THR A 309 7.47 11.45 -36.62
C THR A 309 8.71 11.83 -35.83
N VAL A 310 9.87 11.34 -36.25
CA VAL A 310 11.15 11.59 -35.59
C VAL A 310 11.78 12.88 -36.12
N SER A 311 12.30 13.71 -35.22
CA SER A 311 13.03 14.93 -35.52
C SER A 311 14.30 15.02 -34.67
N GLY A 312 15.28 15.82 -35.09
CA GLY A 312 16.43 16.16 -34.25
C GLY A 312 16.06 17.12 -33.12
N SER A 313 17.08 17.65 -32.43
CA SER A 313 16.86 18.67 -31.38
C SER A 313 16.10 19.89 -31.92
N VAL A 314 15.22 20.46 -31.09
CA VAL A 314 14.41 21.64 -31.42
C VAL A 314 14.95 22.84 -30.68
N ASN A 315 15.47 23.82 -31.42
CA ASN A 315 16.06 25.06 -30.91
C ASN A 315 15.40 26.33 -31.49
N ASN A 316 14.33 26.16 -32.26
CA ASN A 316 13.55 27.19 -32.95
C ASN A 316 12.07 26.95 -32.71
N SER A 317 11.23 27.95 -33.04
CA SER A 317 9.79 27.77 -32.92
C SER A 317 9.31 26.59 -33.76
N LYS A 318 8.46 25.75 -33.16
CA LYS A 318 7.99 24.51 -33.78
C LYS A 318 6.53 24.29 -33.43
N THR A 319 5.72 24.02 -34.45
CA THR A 319 4.33 23.60 -34.27
C THR A 319 4.21 22.10 -34.45
N TYR A 320 3.57 21.44 -33.48
CA TYR A 320 3.11 20.06 -33.55
C TYR A 320 1.60 20.07 -33.74
N THR A 321 1.11 19.26 -34.68
CA THR A 321 -0.30 19.24 -35.06
C THR A 321 -0.96 17.94 -34.62
N GLY A 322 -2.21 18.02 -34.18
CA GLY A 322 -2.94 16.89 -33.61
C GLY A 322 -3.37 15.80 -34.61
N GLY A 323 -3.60 14.62 -34.05
CA GLY A 323 -4.35 13.51 -34.63
C GLY A 323 -5.67 13.31 -33.87
N THR A 324 -6.36 12.20 -34.12
CA THR A 324 -7.64 11.89 -33.45
C THR A 324 -7.41 11.21 -32.10
N ALA A 325 -8.45 11.10 -31.28
CA ALA A 325 -8.37 10.41 -29.99
C ALA A 325 -7.91 8.94 -30.11
N THR A 326 -8.35 8.24 -31.16
CA THR A 326 -8.01 6.83 -31.42
C THR A 326 -6.68 6.65 -32.17
N SER A 327 -6.18 7.73 -32.79
CA SER A 327 -4.91 7.74 -33.52
C SER A 327 -4.22 9.10 -33.30
N PRO A 328 -3.62 9.30 -32.10
CA PRO A 328 -2.98 10.56 -31.77
C PRO A 328 -1.76 10.79 -32.66
N ALA A 329 -1.47 12.06 -32.94
CA ALA A 329 -0.24 12.41 -33.66
C ALA A 329 0.95 12.26 -32.70
N ARG A 330 1.90 11.39 -33.08
CA ARG A 330 3.06 11.03 -32.26
C ARG A 330 4.33 11.65 -32.81
N TYR A 331 5.06 12.35 -31.97
CA TYR A 331 6.30 13.04 -32.33
C TYR A 331 7.42 12.63 -31.40
N GLN A 332 8.58 12.35 -31.97
CA GLN A 332 9.78 12.02 -31.20
C GLN A 332 10.90 13.01 -31.51
N VAL A 333 11.51 13.56 -30.47
CA VAL A 333 12.66 14.46 -30.55
C VAL A 333 13.90 13.67 -30.11
N GLY A 334 14.74 13.36 -31.08
CA GLY A 334 15.89 12.48 -30.97
C GLY A 334 15.54 10.99 -31.02
N THR A 335 16.56 10.17 -30.87
CA THR A 335 16.47 8.71 -30.77
C THR A 335 17.33 8.23 -29.62
N VAL A 336 17.21 6.95 -29.25
CA VAL A 336 18.08 6.34 -28.24
C VAL A 336 19.56 6.46 -28.62
N ALA A 337 19.89 6.46 -29.92
CA ALA A 337 21.25 6.62 -30.42
C ALA A 337 21.71 8.08 -30.55
N ASN A 338 20.77 9.03 -30.66
CA ASN A 338 21.07 10.45 -30.82
C ASN A 338 20.08 11.29 -30.00
N ILE A 339 20.49 11.63 -28.79
CA ILE A 339 19.68 12.36 -27.80
C ILE A 339 19.26 13.71 -28.37
N GLY A 340 17.95 13.92 -28.46
CA GLY A 340 17.32 15.15 -28.93
C GLY A 340 16.78 15.96 -27.77
N ASN A 341 17.13 17.25 -27.73
CA ASN A 341 16.67 18.20 -26.72
C ASN A 341 15.69 19.20 -27.33
N ILE A 342 14.77 19.71 -26.53
CA ILE A 342 14.03 20.93 -26.84
C ILE A 342 14.61 22.06 -26.00
N ARG A 343 15.16 23.09 -26.63
CA ARG A 343 15.79 24.24 -25.97
C ARG A 343 15.28 25.53 -26.60
N LEU A 344 14.31 26.17 -25.94
CA LEU A 344 13.70 27.40 -26.41
C LEU A 344 14.26 28.60 -25.65
N SER A 345 14.56 29.68 -26.36
CA SER A 345 15.03 30.95 -25.80
C SER A 345 14.65 32.11 -26.71
N GLY A 346 14.66 33.35 -26.21
CA GLY A 346 14.44 34.54 -27.03
C GLY A 346 13.04 34.64 -27.64
N GLY A 347 11.99 34.27 -26.88
CA GLY A 347 10.60 34.30 -27.33
C GLY A 347 10.19 33.19 -28.31
N LYS A 348 11.06 32.19 -28.52
CA LYS A 348 10.75 31.00 -29.34
C LYS A 348 9.73 30.09 -28.64
N GLN A 349 8.88 29.45 -29.43
CA GLN A 349 7.73 28.72 -28.90
C GLN A 349 7.59 27.32 -29.47
N VAL A 350 7.25 26.35 -28.62
CA VAL A 350 6.66 25.09 -29.06
C VAL A 350 5.16 25.22 -28.96
N THR A 351 4.48 25.12 -30.09
CA THR A 351 3.02 25.25 -30.19
C THR A 351 2.39 23.89 -30.47
N PHE A 352 1.39 23.54 -29.69
CA PHE A 352 0.53 22.38 -29.90
C PHE A 352 -0.81 22.86 -30.44
N ASP A 353 -1.11 22.50 -31.68
CA ASP A 353 -2.28 23.00 -32.41
C ASP A 353 -3.09 21.85 -33.03
N PHE A 354 -4.29 22.17 -33.48
CA PHE A 354 -5.10 21.27 -34.28
C PHE A 354 -4.38 20.86 -35.56
N GLY A 355 -4.65 19.64 -36.02
CA GLY A 355 -4.37 19.27 -37.40
C GLY A 355 -5.12 20.18 -38.37
N THR A 356 -4.67 20.26 -39.63
CA THR A 356 -5.43 20.94 -40.67
C THR A 356 -6.14 19.93 -41.58
N THR A 357 -7.35 20.26 -42.02
CA THR A 357 -8.05 19.56 -43.09
C THR A 357 -8.50 20.61 -44.11
N LYS A 358 -8.08 20.47 -45.36
CA LYS A 358 -8.32 21.47 -46.45
C LYS A 358 -7.86 22.90 -46.08
N GLY A 359 -6.75 23.02 -45.35
CA GLY A 359 -6.16 24.31 -44.99
C GLY A 359 -6.84 25.05 -43.82
N SER A 360 -7.84 24.44 -43.16
CA SER A 360 -8.46 24.99 -41.94
C SER A 360 -8.18 24.11 -40.71
N PRO A 361 -8.14 24.67 -39.48
CA PRO A 361 -8.02 23.90 -38.25
C PRO A 361 -9.14 22.86 -38.11
N ASP A 362 -8.76 21.62 -37.85
CA ASP A 362 -9.64 20.48 -37.69
C ASP A 362 -9.75 20.13 -36.20
N ARG A 363 -10.85 20.53 -35.57
CA ARG A 363 -11.08 20.31 -34.14
C ARG A 363 -11.20 18.84 -33.75
N THR A 364 -11.38 17.93 -34.71
CA THR A 364 -11.35 16.48 -34.46
C THR A 364 -9.93 15.94 -34.30
N LYS A 365 -8.93 16.73 -34.73
CA LYS A 365 -7.51 16.40 -34.69
C LYS A 365 -6.80 17.16 -33.58
N ASN A 366 -7.15 16.84 -32.34
CA ASN A 366 -6.75 17.58 -31.15
C ASN A 366 -5.97 16.74 -30.14
N TYR A 367 -5.41 15.58 -30.54
CA TYR A 367 -4.61 14.73 -29.66
C TYR A 367 -3.16 14.63 -30.15
N ILE A 368 -2.22 15.03 -29.28
CA ILE A 368 -0.78 15.01 -29.55
C ILE A 368 -0.04 14.25 -28.44
N GLU A 369 0.87 13.37 -28.84
CA GLU A 369 1.85 12.75 -27.95
C GLU A 369 3.26 13.13 -28.40
N LEU A 370 4.06 13.68 -27.49
CA LEU A 370 5.44 14.10 -27.74
C LEU A 370 6.40 13.34 -26.81
N TYR A 371 7.46 12.75 -27.37
CA TYR A 371 8.55 12.15 -26.61
C TYR A 371 9.87 12.87 -26.88
N VAL A 372 10.48 13.41 -25.82
CA VAL A 372 11.79 14.06 -25.86
C VAL A 372 12.82 13.13 -25.20
N THR A 373 13.81 12.69 -25.98
CA THR A 373 14.84 11.75 -25.51
C THR A 373 15.91 12.42 -24.62
N GLY A 374 16.02 13.75 -24.66
CA GLY A 374 16.87 14.56 -23.79
C GLY A 374 16.06 15.56 -22.94
N ASP A 375 16.64 16.72 -22.69
CA ASP A 375 16.02 17.78 -21.88
C ASP A 375 14.95 18.55 -22.67
N PHE A 376 13.92 19.03 -21.96
CA PHE A 376 12.97 20.03 -22.46
C PHE A 376 13.08 21.30 -21.60
N THR A 377 13.72 22.31 -22.15
CA THR A 377 13.98 23.60 -21.49
C THR A 377 13.34 24.75 -22.25
N THR A 378 12.56 25.59 -21.56
CA THR A 378 12.13 26.92 -22.07
C THR A 378 12.90 28.08 -21.48
N ARG A 379 13.76 27.81 -20.49
CA ARG A 379 14.65 28.79 -19.89
C ARG A 379 15.75 29.23 -20.86
N GLY A 380 15.71 30.49 -21.26
CA GLY A 380 16.67 31.04 -22.21
C GLY A 380 17.96 31.54 -21.56
N SER A 381 19.04 31.60 -22.34
CA SER A 381 20.14 32.53 -22.10
C SER A 381 19.84 33.84 -22.85
N GLY A 382 19.20 34.81 -22.20
CA GLY A 382 18.78 36.08 -22.83
C GLY A 382 17.75 36.86 -22.01
N SER A 383 17.18 37.94 -22.59
CA SER A 383 16.19 38.81 -21.94
C SER A 383 14.75 38.29 -21.98
N THR A 384 14.48 37.24 -22.75
CA THR A 384 13.15 36.62 -22.88
C THR A 384 13.27 35.10 -22.93
N ASP A 385 12.46 34.44 -22.12
CA ASP A 385 12.34 32.98 -22.11
C ASP A 385 11.57 32.48 -23.33
N GLY A 386 11.72 31.19 -23.63
CA GLY A 386 10.84 30.49 -24.56
C GLY A 386 9.51 30.14 -23.89
N SER A 387 8.55 29.67 -24.67
CA SER A 387 7.25 29.25 -24.12
C SER A 387 6.71 27.97 -24.75
N VAL A 388 5.84 27.30 -24.01
CA VAL A 388 5.01 26.22 -24.50
C VAL A 388 3.58 26.74 -24.64
N VAL A 389 3.02 26.65 -25.84
CA VAL A 389 1.68 27.13 -26.14
C VAL A 389 0.81 25.94 -26.52
N ILE A 390 -0.27 25.73 -25.77
CA ILE A 390 -1.29 24.72 -26.08
C ILE A 390 -2.55 25.45 -26.50
N VAL A 391 -2.97 25.25 -27.76
CA VAL A 391 -4.19 25.86 -28.27
C VAL A 391 -5.40 25.29 -27.53
N ASN A 392 -6.37 26.15 -27.19
CA ASN A 392 -7.56 25.75 -26.46
C ASN A 392 -8.30 24.59 -27.17
N GLY A 393 -8.55 23.51 -26.42
CA GLY A 393 -9.19 22.28 -26.92
C GLY A 393 -8.23 21.19 -27.41
N VAL A 394 -6.91 21.43 -27.40
CA VAL A 394 -5.88 20.43 -27.71
C VAL A 394 -5.48 19.66 -26.44
N ASN A 395 -5.43 18.33 -26.57
CA ASN A 395 -4.96 17.39 -25.56
C ASN A 395 -3.51 16.99 -25.87
N VAL A 396 -2.60 17.28 -24.94
CA VAL A 396 -1.17 17.02 -25.12
C VAL A 396 -0.67 16.08 -24.02
N LYS A 397 0.04 15.03 -24.42
CA LYS A 397 0.83 14.19 -23.51
C LYS A 397 2.30 14.29 -23.86
N ILE A 398 3.14 14.65 -22.88
CA ILE A 398 4.57 14.87 -23.10
C ILE A 398 5.35 13.89 -22.21
N TYR A 399 6.23 13.13 -22.84
CA TYR A 399 7.20 12.25 -22.21
C TYR A 399 8.58 12.90 -22.34
N VAL A 400 9.32 13.03 -21.25
CA VAL A 400 10.67 13.61 -21.24
C VAL A 400 11.60 12.66 -20.50
N ALA A 401 12.66 12.20 -21.17
CA ALA A 401 13.66 11.32 -20.56
C ALA A 401 14.74 12.09 -19.79
N GLY A 402 15.06 13.32 -20.23
CA GLY A 402 15.96 14.22 -19.52
C GLY A 402 15.22 15.13 -18.53
N ASN A 403 15.78 16.31 -18.31
CA ASN A 403 15.22 17.29 -17.39
C ASN A 403 14.12 18.13 -18.03
N LEU A 404 13.06 18.41 -17.28
CA LEU A 404 12.05 19.42 -17.62
C LEU A 404 12.39 20.72 -16.89
N ASN A 405 12.64 21.79 -17.64
CA ASN A 405 13.02 23.09 -17.09
C ASN A 405 12.21 24.21 -17.75
N PHE A 406 11.10 24.56 -17.13
CA PHE A 406 10.27 25.67 -17.57
C PHE A 406 10.55 26.90 -16.70
N SER A 407 10.73 28.02 -17.37
CA SER A 407 10.61 29.34 -16.77
C SER A 407 9.53 30.12 -17.52
N GLY A 408 8.86 31.01 -16.80
CA GLY A 408 7.72 31.79 -17.28
C GLY A 408 7.74 33.18 -16.68
#